data_AF-A0A819YS87-F1
#
_entry.id   AF-A0A819YS87-F1
#
_cell.length_a   1.000
_cell.length_b   1.000
_cell.length_c   1.000
_cell.angle_alpha   90.00
_cell.angle_beta   90.00
_cell.angle_gamma   90.00
#
_symmetry.space_group_name_H-M   'P 1'
#
loop_
_entity.id
_entity.type
_entity.pdbx_description
1 polymer ?
#
loop_
_entity_poly.entity_id
_entity_poly.type
_entity_poly.pdbx_seq_one_letter_code
_entity_poly.pdbx_strand_id
1 'polypeptide(L)'
;MDSKSVDSKSADSKSCTRIRNYVKNYHDQNRICLIDIDKHINYHSMNDIKQRDIIWDDFVYLKADGCDLMAKIIFQEIFNKIHQQS
;
A
#
# COMPACT_ATOMS: atom_id res chain seq x y z
N MET A 1 11.59 12.96 33.97
CA MET A 1 11.04 13.51 32.72
C MET A 1 10.87 12.34 31.77
N ASP A 2 9.70 11.70 31.81
CA ASP A 2 9.45 10.48 31.05
C ASP A 2 8.96 10.85 29.66
N SER A 3 9.90 10.92 28.70
CA SER A 3 9.57 11.05 27.29
C SER A 3 9.09 9.69 26.78
N LYS A 4 7.77 9.43 26.89
CA LYS A 4 7.14 8.28 26.24
C LYS A 4 7.22 8.48 24.72
N SER A 5 8.11 7.71 24.09
CA SER A 5 8.06 7.40 22.66
C SER A 5 6.69 6.79 22.35
N VAL A 6 5.77 7.58 21.81
CA VAL A 6 4.44 7.10 21.41
C VAL A 6 4.60 6.33 20.11
N ASP A 7 4.23 5.05 20.16
CA ASP A 7 4.29 4.08 19.07
C ASP A 7 3.44 4.48 17.86
N SER A 8 3.99 5.32 16.98
CA SER A 8 3.37 5.70 15.70
C SER A 8 3.12 4.50 14.78
N LYS A 9 3.91 3.41 14.91
CA LYS A 9 3.76 2.17 14.13
C LYS A 9 2.45 1.41 14.41
N SER A 10 1.81 1.63 15.55
CA SER A 10 0.61 0.88 15.99
C SER A 10 -0.69 1.37 15.34
N ALA A 11 -0.78 2.67 15.02
CA ALA A 11 -2.01 3.28 14.50
C ALA A 11 -2.19 3.06 12.99
N ASP A 12 -1.10 3.13 12.22
CA ASP A 12 -1.14 2.97 10.76
C ASP A 12 -1.44 1.52 10.35
N SER A 13 -0.84 0.56 11.04
CA SER A 13 -1.11 -0.87 10.86
C SER A 13 -2.59 -1.21 11.11
N LYS A 14 -3.20 -0.60 12.13
CA LYS A 14 -4.63 -0.76 12.44
C LYS A 14 -5.53 -0.15 11.35
N SER A 15 -5.15 1.00 10.79
CA SER A 15 -5.94 1.69 9.75
C SER A 15 -5.92 0.93 8.42
N CYS A 16 -4.76 0.47 7.97
CA CYS A 16 -4.62 -0.35 6.75
C CYS A 16 -5.38 -1.68 6.88
N THR A 17 -5.34 -2.30 8.07
CA THR A 17 -6.09 -3.53 8.37
C THR A 17 -7.61 -3.30 8.33
N ARG A 18 -8.10 -2.14 8.78
CA ARG A 18 -9.53 -1.79 8.74
C ARG A 18 -10.06 -1.65 7.31
N ILE A 19 -9.31 -1.01 6.41
CA ILE A 19 -9.72 -0.87 5.00
C ILE A 19 -9.78 -2.25 4.33
N ARG A 20 -8.75 -3.09 4.53
CA ARG A 20 -8.74 -4.47 4.01
C ARG A 20 -9.94 -5.28 4.52
N ASN A 21 -10.25 -5.18 5.82
CA ASN A 21 -11.39 -5.87 6.42
C ASN A 21 -12.74 -5.30 5.96
N TYR A 22 -12.84 -4.00 5.70
CA TYR A 22 -14.04 -3.39 5.15
C TYR A 22 -14.34 -3.97 3.77
N VAL A 23 -13.36 -3.99 2.86
CA VAL A 23 -13.56 -4.52 1.51
C VAL A 23 -13.94 -6.00 1.54
N LYS A 24 -13.35 -6.79 2.45
CA LYS A 24 -13.67 -8.22 2.60
C LYS A 24 -15.06 -8.51 3.14
N ASN A 25 -15.65 -7.59 3.91
CA ASN A 25 -16.95 -7.81 4.57
C ASN A 25 -18.06 -6.92 3.98
N TYR A 26 -17.79 -6.22 2.89
CA TYR A 26 -18.77 -5.35 2.25
C TYR A 26 -19.77 -6.19 1.44
N HIS A 27 -21.05 -5.82 1.52
CA HIS A 27 -22.15 -6.56 0.87
C HIS A 27 -21.98 -6.69 -0.65
N ASP A 28 -21.27 -5.74 -1.27
CA ASP A 28 -20.95 -5.70 -2.70
C ASP A 28 -19.45 -5.95 -2.97
N GLN A 29 -18.76 -6.78 -2.17
CA GLN A 29 -17.32 -7.05 -2.33
C GLN A 29 -16.92 -7.41 -3.77
N ASN A 30 -17.77 -8.14 -4.50
CA ASN A 30 -17.51 -8.56 -5.88
C ASN A 30 -17.42 -7.38 -6.86
N ARG A 31 -17.88 -6.19 -6.48
CA ARG A 31 -17.81 -4.95 -7.26
C ARG A 31 -16.61 -4.09 -6.91
N ILE A 32 -15.82 -4.48 -5.92
CA ILE A 32 -14.67 -3.71 -5.43
C ILE A 32 -13.38 -4.41 -5.87
N CYS A 33 -12.62 -3.74 -6.73
CA CYS A 33 -11.26 -4.14 -7.01
C CYS A 33 -10.32 -3.61 -5.91
N LEU A 34 -9.97 -4.46 -4.94
CA LEU A 34 -8.86 -4.15 -4.03
C LEU A 34 -7.52 -4.38 -4.73
N ILE A 35 -6.68 -3.34 -4.71
CA ILE A 35 -5.29 -3.37 -5.16
C ILE A 35 -4.42 -3.09 -3.92
N ASP A 36 -3.64 -4.09 -3.50
CA ASP A 36 -2.87 -4.03 -2.26
C ASP A 36 -1.44 -3.57 -2.54
N ILE A 37 -1.24 -2.25 -2.70
CA ILE A 37 0.05 -1.65 -3.08
C ILE A 37 1.18 -2.01 -2.11
N ASP A 38 0.87 -2.13 -0.82
CA ASP A 38 1.82 -2.50 0.24
C ASP A 38 2.45 -3.89 0.04
N LYS A 39 1.76 -4.81 -0.67
CA LYS A 39 2.34 -6.11 -1.07
C LYS A 39 3.40 -5.99 -2.16
N HIS A 40 3.30 -4.97 -2.99
CA HIS A 40 4.19 -4.77 -4.14
C HIS A 40 5.31 -3.77 -3.83
N ILE A 41 5.02 -2.80 -2.97
CA ILE A 41 5.93 -1.76 -2.51
C ILE A 41 5.96 -1.88 -1.00
N ASN A 42 7.05 -2.43 -0.46
CA ASN A 42 7.17 -2.79 0.96
C ASN A 42 7.40 -1.56 1.86
N TYR A 43 6.50 -0.59 1.78
CA TYR A 43 6.64 0.78 2.29
C TYR A 43 7.05 0.83 3.75
N HIS A 44 6.41 0.00 4.59
CA HIS A 44 6.65 -0.03 6.03
C HIS A 44 7.90 -0.82 6.45
N SER A 45 8.53 -1.56 5.53
CA SER A 45 9.67 -2.43 5.79
C SER A 45 10.87 -2.18 4.86
N MET A 46 10.91 -1.02 4.17
CA MET A 46 12.01 -0.61 3.29
C MET A 46 13.32 -0.42 4.05
N ASN A 47 14.07 -1.51 4.18
CA ASN A 47 15.41 -1.52 4.75
C ASN A 47 16.50 -1.45 3.68
N ASP A 48 16.18 -1.72 2.41
CA ASP A 48 17.11 -1.65 1.28
C ASP A 48 17.18 -0.22 0.72
N ILE A 49 18.40 0.29 0.55
CA ILE A 49 18.70 1.60 -0.03
C ILE A 49 18.07 1.74 -1.43
N LYS A 50 18.08 0.67 -2.24
CA LYS A 50 17.49 0.70 -3.59
C LYS A 50 15.97 0.89 -3.59
N GLN A 51 15.29 0.47 -2.52
CA GLN A 51 13.85 0.69 -2.37
C GLN A 51 13.54 2.10 -1.85
N ARG A 52 14.51 2.78 -1.24
CA ARG A 52 14.36 4.18 -0.83
C ARG A 52 14.50 5.15 -1.99
N ASP A 53 15.09 4.74 -3.10
CA ASP A 53 15.27 5.60 -4.27
C ASP A 53 13.95 6.06 -4.91
N ILE A 54 12.84 5.34 -4.65
CA ILE A 54 11.50 5.67 -5.17
C ILE A 54 10.65 6.54 -4.22
N ILE A 55 11.14 6.85 -3.02
CA ILE A 55 10.46 7.69 -2.03
C ILE A 55 11.30 8.94 -1.72
N TRP A 56 10.63 10.02 -1.32
CA TRP A 56 11.29 11.19 -0.75
C TRP A 56 11.75 10.92 0.69
N ASP A 57 12.69 11.71 1.17
CA ASP A 57 13.28 11.57 2.52
C ASP A 57 12.28 11.90 3.64
N ASP A 58 11.07 12.36 3.30
CA ASP A 58 9.95 12.53 4.23
C ASP A 58 9.28 11.20 4.60
N PHE A 59 9.61 10.09 3.91
CA PHE A 59 9.01 8.78 4.10
C PHE A 59 7.47 8.79 3.96
N VAL A 60 6.91 9.76 3.22
CA VAL A 60 5.46 9.89 2.95
C VAL A 60 5.18 9.93 1.45
N TYR A 61 5.98 10.66 0.68
CA TYR A 61 5.70 10.88 -0.74
C TYR A 61 6.57 10.01 -1.64
N LEU A 62 5.98 9.52 -2.73
CA LEU A 62 6.70 8.86 -3.81
C LEU A 62 7.38 9.93 -4.69
N LYS A 63 8.58 9.58 -5.18
CA LYS A 63 9.22 10.28 -6.30
C LYS A 63 8.52 9.90 -7.60
N ALA A 64 8.85 10.58 -8.70
CA ALA A 64 8.28 10.31 -10.02
C ALA A 64 8.36 8.82 -10.40
N ASP A 65 9.54 8.21 -10.27
CA ASP A 65 9.74 6.78 -10.56
C ASP A 65 8.91 5.86 -9.66
N GLY A 66 8.66 6.27 -8.41
CA GLY A 66 7.78 5.56 -7.48
C GLY A 66 6.32 5.64 -7.89
N CYS A 67 5.87 6.80 -8.35
CA CYS A 67 4.54 6.98 -8.94
C CYS A 67 4.35 6.13 -10.20
N ASP A 68 5.36 6.08 -11.07
CA ASP A 68 5.32 5.25 -12.29
C ASP A 68 5.25 3.76 -11.95
N LEU A 69 6.02 3.31 -10.96
CA LEU A 69 5.94 1.94 -10.46
C LEU A 69 4.55 1.62 -9.89
N MET A 70 4.00 2.50 -9.07
CA MET A 70 2.66 2.35 -8.50
C MET A 70 1.59 2.27 -9.61
N ALA A 71 1.67 3.13 -10.63
CA ALA A 71 0.75 3.11 -11.75
C ALA A 71 0.82 1.80 -12.55
N LYS A 72 2.02 1.28 -12.80
CA LYS A 72 2.22 -0.03 -13.46
C LYS A 72 1.58 -1.17 -12.68
N ILE A 73 1.77 -1.20 -11.35
CA ILE A 73 1.16 -2.21 -10.47
C ILE A 73 -0.36 -2.15 -10.54
N ILE A 74 -0.94 -0.95 -10.42
CA ILE A 74 -2.39 -0.73 -10.51
C ILE A 74 -2.93 -1.26 -11.84
N PHE A 75 -2.29 -0.89 -12.95
CA PHE A 75 -2.72 -1.30 -14.26
C PHE A 75 -2.65 -2.82 -14.44
N GLN A 76 -1.55 -3.45 -14.00
CA GLN A 76 -1.38 -4.89 -14.10
C GLN A 76 -2.45 -5.66 -13.30
N GLU A 77 -2.77 -5.21 -12.08
CA GLU A 77 -3.80 -5.83 -11.25
C GLU A 77 -5.19 -5.72 -11.87
N ILE A 78 -5.54 -4.56 -12.43
CA ILE A 78 -6.80 -4.36 -13.16
C ILE A 78 -6.83 -5.27 -14.40
N PHE A 79 -5.77 -5.28 -15.20
CA PHE A 79 -5.67 -6.08 -16.41
C PHE A 79 -5.85 -7.57 -16.10
N ASN A 80 -5.15 -8.08 -15.08
CA ASN A 80 -5.24 -9.48 -14.66
C ASN A 80 -6.66 -9.85 -14.24
N LYS A 81 -7.35 -8.99 -13.48
CA LYS A 81 -8.72 -9.26 -13.06
C LYS A 81 -9.70 -9.32 -14.21
N ILE A 82 -9.55 -8.45 -15.22
CA ILE A 82 -10.40 -8.49 -16.42
C ILE A 82 -10.19 -9.79 -17.19
N HIS A 83 -8.93 -10.22 -17.37
CA HIS A 83 -8.60 -11.39 -18.19
C HIS A 83 -8.82 -12.74 -17.48
N GLN A 84 -8.82 -12.78 -16.14
CA GLN A 84 -9.14 -13.98 -15.36
C GLN A 84 -10.66 -14.25 -15.27
N GLN A 85 -11.50 -13.29 -15.68
CA GLN A 85 -12.96 -13.42 -15.71
C GLN A 85 -13.51 -13.81 -17.10
N SER A 86 -12.64 -14.03 -18.08
CA SER A 86 -12.96 -14.46 -19.45
C SER A 86 -12.71 -15.95 -19.62
#